data_AF-A0A1E4B5Y5-F1
#
_entry.id   AF-A0A1E4B5Y5-F1
#
_cell.length_a   1.000
_cell.length_b   1.000
_cell.length_c   1.000
_cell.angle_alpha   90.00
_cell.angle_beta   90.00
_cell.angle_gamma   90.00
#
_symmetry.space_group_name_H-M   'P 1'
#
loop_
_entity.id
_entity.type
_entity.pdbx_description
1 polymer ?
#
loop_
_entity_poly.entity_id
_entity_poly.type
_entity_poly.pdbx_seq_one_letter_code
_entity_poly.pdbx_strand_id
1 'polypeptide(L)'
;MGNAPAERAPEAHAPAGSAREEATVRRDAALAAFLDHYYAARPVNATFTGMHAHDHRLPDWSAAGVERMASDMRALRGTIARVATRPLDDCIASRDWQGIDLALADSFLHVQLAELDGRHFQRGNPSLVIGEAVFSIVSLMIRAFAPPDQRARMVRERLSRMPRFLASALAVVAESAVPGAWVEKALRECDGARALLGAGLDRWRGTSGIADDLRAALRREGDAALGAVEAFAAELASLPREAAPAPPCGGELLALLVARGHWCERSLDDLRREARESFEAERARLDAMAHAVHPEGLAGVLERLAGAHPAPNAYLRAFQESWEACRALSNARALVTWPDAPIRYVPIPEAAREAAPSLYYLYYRSPAPLEWPAVHDYVVPPIDALEGDALERHLRAWNDSVIKLNHVVHHGALGHHVQNWYAARAPL
;
A
#
# COMPACT_ATOMS: atom_id res chain seq x y z
N MET A 1 -58.35 6.80 -60.77
CA MET A 1 -58.23 5.60 -59.91
C MET A 1 -56.94 5.76 -59.14
N GLY A 2 -57.04 6.00 -57.83
CA GLY A 2 -55.93 6.41 -56.96
C GLY A 2 -55.05 5.26 -56.50
N ASN A 3 -53.75 5.54 -56.39
CA ASN A 3 -52.71 4.66 -55.85
C ASN A 3 -53.00 4.28 -54.39
N ALA A 4 -52.94 2.99 -54.09
CA ALA A 4 -52.91 2.47 -52.72
C ALA A 4 -51.47 2.53 -52.16
N PRO A 5 -51.26 2.89 -50.89
CA PRO A 5 -49.95 2.87 -50.26
C PRO A 5 -49.61 1.45 -49.77
N ALA A 6 -48.32 1.10 -49.89
CA ALA A 6 -47.77 -0.17 -49.41
C ALA A 6 -47.66 -0.18 -47.88
N GLU A 7 -48.15 -1.25 -47.24
CA GLU A 7 -47.95 -1.53 -45.81
C GLU A 7 -46.47 -1.81 -45.53
N ARG A 8 -45.88 -1.03 -44.60
CA ARG A 8 -44.59 -1.34 -44.00
C ARG A 8 -44.79 -2.34 -42.86
N ALA A 9 -44.03 -3.44 -42.88
CA ALA A 9 -43.93 -4.40 -41.79
C ALA A 9 -43.41 -3.73 -40.50
N PRO A 10 -43.85 -4.18 -39.29
CA PRO A 10 -43.38 -3.61 -38.04
C PRO A 10 -41.92 -4.00 -37.79
N GLU A 11 -41.05 -3.00 -37.61
CA GLU A 11 -39.70 -3.21 -37.08
C GLU A 11 -39.81 -3.76 -35.66
N ALA A 12 -39.23 -4.95 -35.44
CA ALA A 12 -39.09 -5.53 -34.13
C ALA A 12 -38.11 -4.68 -33.31
N HIS A 13 -38.63 -3.73 -32.51
CA HIS A 13 -37.85 -3.12 -31.45
C HIS A 13 -37.56 -4.18 -30.37
N ALA A 14 -36.30 -4.60 -30.29
CA ALA A 14 -35.80 -5.28 -29.10
C ALA A 14 -36.09 -4.39 -27.88
N PRO A 15 -36.64 -4.92 -26.78
CA PRO A 15 -36.99 -4.11 -25.63
C PRO A 15 -35.71 -3.52 -25.04
N ALA A 16 -35.68 -2.20 -24.80
CA ALA A 16 -34.52 -1.47 -24.26
C ALA A 16 -33.95 -2.05 -22.95
N GLY A 17 -34.69 -2.93 -22.26
CA GLY A 17 -34.22 -3.71 -21.12
C GLY A 17 -33.12 -4.73 -21.46
N SER A 18 -33.19 -5.43 -22.61
CA SER A 18 -32.22 -6.49 -22.94
C SER A 18 -30.84 -5.92 -23.29
N ALA A 19 -30.80 -4.82 -24.04
CA ALA A 19 -29.54 -4.16 -24.41
C ALA A 19 -28.82 -3.56 -23.19
N ARG A 20 -29.56 -3.07 -22.20
CA ARG A 20 -29.00 -2.55 -20.94
C ARG A 20 -28.43 -3.67 -20.09
N GLU A 21 -29.14 -4.78 -19.97
CA GLU A 21 -28.69 -5.98 -19.24
C GLU A 21 -27.43 -6.58 -19.88
N GLU A 22 -27.39 -6.69 -21.21
CA GLU A 22 -26.20 -7.13 -21.95
C GLU A 22 -25.01 -6.18 -21.78
N ALA A 23 -25.24 -4.87 -21.68
CA ALA A 23 -24.17 -3.91 -21.38
C ALA A 23 -23.62 -4.10 -19.97
N THR A 24 -24.49 -4.27 -18.97
CA THR A 24 -24.10 -4.58 -17.59
C THR A 24 -23.24 -5.84 -17.51
N VAL A 25 -23.69 -6.96 -18.11
CA VAL A 25 -22.94 -8.23 -18.11
C VAL A 25 -21.56 -8.08 -18.74
N ARG A 26 -21.43 -7.35 -19.85
CA ARG A 26 -20.13 -7.11 -20.51
C ARG A 26 -19.19 -6.27 -19.66
N ARG A 27 -19.71 -5.29 -18.92
CA ARG A 27 -18.92 -4.44 -18.01
C ARG A 27 -18.42 -5.23 -16.82
N ASP A 28 -19.27 -6.05 -16.21
CA ASP A 28 -18.89 -6.94 -15.11
C ASP A 28 -17.82 -7.94 -15.54
N ALA A 29 -17.97 -8.54 -16.72
CA ALA A 29 -16.96 -9.47 -17.26
C ALA A 29 -15.60 -8.78 -17.48
N ALA A 30 -15.59 -7.52 -17.96
CA ALA A 30 -14.36 -6.76 -18.13
C ALA A 30 -13.69 -6.42 -16.78
N LEU A 31 -14.48 -6.05 -15.76
CA LEU A 31 -13.97 -5.78 -14.42
C LEU A 31 -13.44 -7.05 -13.74
N ALA A 32 -14.14 -8.18 -13.88
CA ALA A 32 -13.68 -9.47 -13.39
C ALA A 32 -12.34 -9.88 -14.02
N ALA A 33 -12.21 -9.76 -15.35
CA ALA A 33 -10.96 -10.04 -16.05
C ALA A 33 -9.81 -9.13 -15.58
N PHE A 34 -10.10 -7.86 -15.29
CA PHE A 34 -9.12 -6.95 -14.69
C PHE A 34 -8.68 -7.40 -13.29
N LEU A 35 -9.63 -7.73 -12.41
CA LEU A 35 -9.34 -8.16 -11.04
C LEU A 35 -8.57 -9.48 -10.99
N ASP A 36 -8.96 -10.45 -11.83
CA ASP A 36 -8.26 -11.74 -11.97
C ASP A 36 -6.79 -11.52 -12.36
N HIS A 37 -6.55 -10.67 -13.37
CA HIS A 37 -5.19 -10.30 -13.75
C HIS A 37 -4.46 -9.53 -12.64
N TYR A 38 -5.12 -8.55 -12.00
CA TYR A 38 -4.53 -7.73 -10.94
C TYR A 38 -3.99 -8.61 -9.81
N TYR A 39 -4.81 -9.54 -9.30
CA TYR A 39 -4.42 -10.40 -8.19
C TYR A 39 -3.39 -11.45 -8.60
N ALA A 40 -3.50 -12.02 -9.80
CA ALA A 40 -2.54 -13.00 -10.29
C ALA A 40 -1.15 -12.40 -10.54
N ALA A 41 -1.09 -11.15 -11.03
CA ALA A 41 0.16 -10.42 -11.27
C ALA A 41 0.76 -9.80 -10.00
N ARG A 42 -0.06 -9.56 -8.97
CA ARG A 42 0.36 -8.95 -7.69
C ARG A 42 -0.03 -9.82 -6.49
N PRO A 43 0.52 -11.06 -6.38
CA PRO A 43 0.11 -12.01 -5.35
C PRO A 43 0.37 -11.52 -3.92
N VAL A 44 1.38 -10.67 -3.70
CA VAL A 44 1.65 -10.08 -2.37
C VAL A 44 0.57 -9.07 -2.00
N ASN A 45 0.19 -8.17 -2.93
CA ASN A 45 -0.94 -7.26 -2.71
C ASN A 45 -2.26 -8.02 -2.57
N ALA A 46 -2.47 -9.11 -3.31
CA ALA A 46 -3.63 -9.97 -3.14
C ALA A 46 -3.78 -10.44 -1.68
N THR A 47 -2.70 -10.96 -1.08
CA THR A 47 -2.67 -11.30 0.36
C THR A 47 -2.97 -10.08 1.26
N PHE A 48 -2.41 -8.90 0.97
CA PHE A 48 -2.72 -7.69 1.73
C PHE A 48 -4.18 -7.22 1.59
N THR A 49 -4.87 -7.59 0.52
CA THR A 49 -6.30 -7.29 0.33
C THR A 49 -7.25 -8.36 0.87
N GLY A 50 -6.73 -9.48 1.37
CA GLY A 50 -7.53 -10.63 1.81
C GLY A 50 -7.89 -11.62 0.69
N MET A 51 -7.26 -11.50 -0.48
CA MET A 51 -7.43 -12.42 -1.60
C MET A 51 -6.37 -13.52 -1.52
N HIS A 52 -6.76 -14.67 -0.96
CA HIS A 52 -5.83 -15.77 -0.60
C HIS A 52 -5.60 -16.81 -1.71
N ALA A 53 -6.15 -16.61 -2.90
CA ALA A 53 -5.98 -17.51 -4.05
C ALA A 53 -4.52 -17.60 -4.54
N HIS A 54 -3.67 -16.63 -4.18
CA HIS A 54 -2.29 -16.53 -4.68
C HIS A 54 -1.22 -16.45 -3.58
N ASP A 55 -1.55 -16.83 -2.34
CA ASP A 55 -0.62 -16.78 -1.20
C ASP A 55 0.66 -17.61 -1.38
N HIS A 56 0.62 -18.62 -2.24
CA HIS A 56 1.75 -19.50 -2.56
C HIS A 56 2.69 -18.92 -3.65
N ARG A 57 2.38 -17.73 -4.21
CA ARG A 57 3.09 -17.16 -5.35
C ARG A 57 3.89 -15.91 -4.98
N LEU A 58 4.90 -15.65 -5.81
CA LEU A 58 5.58 -14.37 -5.98
C LEU A 58 5.31 -13.86 -7.41
N PRO A 59 5.37 -12.53 -7.65
CA PRO A 59 5.24 -12.01 -9.01
C PRO A 59 6.40 -12.48 -9.90
N ASP A 60 6.19 -12.41 -11.21
CA ASP A 60 7.22 -12.70 -12.21
C ASP A 60 7.76 -11.38 -12.78
N TRP A 61 8.86 -10.90 -12.18
CA TRP A 61 9.58 -9.71 -12.64
C TRP A 61 10.85 -10.04 -13.42
N SER A 62 10.92 -11.24 -14.01
CA SER A 62 11.87 -11.50 -15.09
C SER A 62 11.55 -10.61 -16.30
N ALA A 63 12.51 -10.43 -17.23
CA ALA A 63 12.27 -9.68 -18.46
C ALA A 63 11.03 -10.17 -19.22
N ALA A 64 10.88 -11.48 -19.38
CA ALA A 64 9.71 -12.07 -20.04
C ALA A 64 8.41 -11.88 -19.23
N GLY A 65 8.49 -11.88 -17.90
CA GLY A 65 7.35 -11.61 -17.01
C GLY A 65 6.85 -10.17 -17.11
N VAL A 66 7.76 -9.20 -17.12
CA VAL A 66 7.47 -7.78 -17.32
C VAL A 66 6.81 -7.54 -18.68
N GLU A 67 7.34 -8.13 -19.75
CA GLU A 67 6.74 -7.99 -21.09
C GLU A 67 5.34 -8.60 -21.18
N ARG A 68 5.14 -9.79 -20.61
CA ARG A 68 3.81 -10.42 -20.53
C ARG A 68 2.82 -9.53 -19.77
N MET A 69 3.22 -9.04 -18.60
CA MET A 69 2.39 -8.16 -17.80
C MET A 69 1.99 -6.90 -18.57
N ALA A 70 2.91 -6.25 -19.28
CA ALA A 70 2.60 -5.10 -20.11
C ALA A 70 1.66 -5.43 -21.27
N SER A 71 1.84 -6.58 -21.93
CA SER A 71 0.95 -7.06 -23.00
C SER A 71 -0.48 -7.29 -22.49
N ASP A 72 -0.62 -8.01 -21.39
CA ASP A 72 -1.91 -8.32 -20.77
C ASP A 72 -2.64 -7.04 -20.35
N MET A 73 -1.92 -6.09 -19.73
CA MET A 73 -2.48 -4.79 -19.34
C MET A 73 -2.99 -4.00 -20.55
N ARG A 74 -2.27 -3.99 -21.68
CA ARG A 74 -2.75 -3.33 -22.92
C ARG A 74 -4.01 -3.99 -23.46
N ALA A 75 -4.09 -5.32 -23.44
CA ALA A 75 -5.27 -6.06 -23.87
C ALA A 75 -6.50 -5.79 -22.97
N LEU A 76 -6.30 -5.71 -21.66
CA LEU A 76 -7.34 -5.35 -20.69
C LEU A 76 -7.86 -3.93 -20.90
N ARG A 77 -6.97 -2.95 -21.12
CA ARG A 77 -7.38 -1.58 -21.47
C ARG A 77 -8.23 -1.55 -22.74
N GLY A 78 -7.84 -2.31 -23.77
CA GLY A 78 -8.65 -2.45 -24.99
C GLY A 78 -10.03 -3.06 -24.73
N THR A 79 -10.14 -3.97 -23.76
CA THR A 79 -11.42 -4.57 -23.36
C THR A 79 -12.29 -3.58 -22.60
N ILE A 80 -11.73 -2.86 -21.64
CA ILE A 80 -12.42 -1.80 -20.88
C ILE A 80 -12.92 -0.70 -21.83
N ALA A 81 -12.09 -0.24 -22.76
CA ALA A 81 -12.46 0.80 -23.72
C ALA A 81 -13.65 0.43 -24.61
N ARG A 82 -13.86 -0.87 -24.92
CA ARG A 82 -15.00 -1.34 -25.72
C ARG A 82 -16.32 -1.37 -24.95
N VAL A 83 -16.27 -1.39 -23.62
CA VAL A 83 -17.46 -1.48 -22.76
C VAL A 83 -17.72 -0.20 -21.96
N ALA A 84 -16.75 0.73 -21.91
CA ALA A 84 -16.92 2.04 -21.30
C ALA A 84 -17.89 2.89 -22.13
N THR A 85 -18.89 3.47 -21.47
CA THR A 85 -19.99 4.19 -22.15
C THR A 85 -19.98 5.70 -21.94
N ARG A 86 -19.26 6.21 -20.95
CA ARG A 86 -19.24 7.64 -20.59
C ARG A 86 -17.95 8.03 -19.82
N PRO A 87 -17.61 9.33 -19.73
CA PRO A 87 -16.55 9.87 -18.87
C PRO A 87 -16.77 9.61 -17.37
N LEU A 88 -15.70 9.68 -16.55
CA LEU A 88 -15.80 9.43 -15.10
C LEU A 88 -16.76 10.41 -14.41
N ASP A 89 -16.66 11.70 -14.69
CA ASP A 89 -17.49 12.72 -14.01
C ASP A 89 -18.99 12.46 -14.23
N ASP A 90 -19.35 12.02 -15.43
CA ASP A 90 -20.71 11.59 -15.73
C ASP A 90 -21.09 10.32 -14.96
N CYS A 91 -20.16 9.36 -14.80
CA CYS A 91 -20.39 8.18 -13.96
C CYS A 91 -20.65 8.58 -12.49
N ILE A 92 -19.86 9.51 -11.95
CA ILE A 92 -20.03 10.01 -10.58
C ILE A 92 -21.37 10.74 -10.42
N ALA A 93 -21.68 11.67 -11.32
CA ALA A 93 -22.91 12.44 -11.30
C ALA A 93 -24.16 11.55 -11.39
N SER A 94 -24.07 10.46 -12.17
CA SER A 94 -25.16 9.49 -12.36
C SER A 94 -25.15 8.33 -11.38
N ARG A 95 -24.19 8.25 -10.44
CA ARG A 95 -23.98 7.10 -9.54
C ARG A 95 -23.88 5.76 -10.28
N ASP A 96 -23.19 5.77 -11.42
CA ASP A 96 -22.86 4.58 -12.20
C ASP A 96 -21.59 3.93 -11.64
N TRP A 97 -21.73 3.12 -10.59
CA TRP A 97 -20.62 2.49 -9.86
C TRP A 97 -19.72 1.62 -10.76
N GLN A 98 -20.32 0.79 -11.62
CA GLN A 98 -19.57 0.03 -12.65
C GLN A 98 -18.75 0.94 -13.57
N GLY A 99 -19.22 2.16 -13.82
CA GLY A 99 -18.52 3.13 -14.68
C GLY A 99 -17.34 3.76 -13.97
N ILE A 100 -17.49 4.03 -12.68
CA ILE A 100 -16.41 4.47 -11.80
C ILE A 100 -15.34 3.38 -11.73
N ASP A 101 -15.72 2.12 -11.48
CA ASP A 101 -14.78 1.00 -11.37
C ASP A 101 -14.00 0.73 -12.65
N LEU A 102 -14.67 0.75 -13.81
CA LEU A 102 -13.99 0.62 -15.11
C LEU A 102 -13.01 1.77 -15.37
N ALA A 103 -13.39 2.99 -14.99
CA ALA A 103 -12.54 4.16 -15.15
C ALA A 103 -11.31 4.10 -14.22
N LEU A 104 -11.48 3.62 -12.97
CA LEU A 104 -10.40 3.33 -12.02
C LEU A 104 -9.47 2.22 -12.53
N ALA A 105 -10.02 1.13 -13.05
CA ALA A 105 -9.25 0.04 -13.64
C ALA A 105 -8.41 0.52 -14.84
N ASP A 106 -8.98 1.31 -15.76
CA ASP A 106 -8.19 1.87 -16.87
C ASP A 106 -7.11 2.85 -16.39
N SER A 107 -7.43 3.73 -15.43
CA SER A 107 -6.44 4.65 -14.83
C SER A 107 -5.26 3.89 -14.25
N PHE A 108 -5.54 2.86 -13.47
CA PHE A 108 -4.54 2.01 -12.87
C PHE A 108 -3.66 1.35 -13.94
N LEU A 109 -4.26 0.74 -14.95
CA LEU A 109 -3.53 0.10 -16.04
C LEU A 109 -2.67 1.09 -16.83
N HIS A 110 -3.16 2.31 -17.05
CA HIS A 110 -2.41 3.35 -17.76
C HIS A 110 -1.17 3.79 -16.97
N VAL A 111 -1.34 4.07 -15.68
CA VAL A 111 -0.22 4.41 -14.79
C VAL A 111 0.79 3.27 -14.76
N GLN A 112 0.34 2.04 -14.52
CA GLN A 112 1.24 0.88 -14.42
C GLN A 112 2.00 0.60 -15.72
N LEU A 113 1.39 0.81 -16.88
CA LEU A 113 2.10 0.69 -18.15
C LEU A 113 3.23 1.72 -18.27
N ALA A 114 2.99 2.97 -17.87
CA ALA A 114 4.02 4.01 -17.88
C ALA A 114 5.15 3.72 -16.86
N GLU A 115 4.81 3.17 -15.69
CA GLU A 115 5.78 2.72 -14.69
C GLU A 115 6.67 1.59 -15.22
N LEU A 116 6.09 0.62 -15.95
CA LEU A 116 6.81 -0.52 -16.55
C LEU A 116 7.68 -0.12 -17.75
N ASP A 117 7.30 0.94 -18.46
CA ASP A 117 8.08 1.50 -19.57
C ASP A 117 9.30 2.29 -19.06
N GLY A 118 9.20 2.86 -17.85
CA GLY A 118 10.26 3.59 -17.20
C GLY A 118 11.22 2.73 -16.37
N ARG A 119 12.27 3.38 -15.84
CA ARG A 119 13.27 2.76 -14.95
C ARG A 119 13.03 3.02 -13.45
N HIS A 120 11.96 3.75 -13.10
CA HIS A 120 11.62 4.10 -11.71
C HIS A 120 11.03 2.95 -10.88
N PHE A 121 10.68 1.84 -11.55
CA PHE A 121 10.01 0.69 -10.95
C PHE A 121 10.77 -0.62 -11.25
N GLN A 122 10.10 -1.66 -11.77
CA GLN A 122 10.63 -3.02 -11.87
C GLN A 122 11.94 -3.12 -12.66
N ARG A 123 12.15 -2.22 -13.64
CA ARG A 123 13.34 -2.23 -14.52
C ARG A 123 14.58 -1.52 -13.96
N GLY A 124 14.49 -0.82 -12.84
CA GLY A 124 15.64 -0.03 -12.36
C GLY A 124 15.68 0.25 -10.87
N ASN A 125 14.61 -0.05 -10.13
CA ASN A 125 14.53 0.23 -8.71
C ASN A 125 14.75 -1.04 -7.87
N PRO A 126 15.97 -1.31 -7.38
CA PRO A 126 16.25 -2.49 -6.57
C PRO A 126 15.51 -2.50 -5.23
N SER A 127 15.09 -1.32 -4.73
CA SER A 127 14.30 -1.19 -3.50
C SER A 127 12.91 -1.80 -3.66
N LEU A 128 12.32 -1.71 -4.86
CA LEU A 128 11.06 -2.38 -5.18
C LEU A 128 11.22 -3.91 -5.12
N VAL A 129 12.34 -4.44 -5.63
CA VAL A 129 12.63 -5.88 -5.65
C VAL A 129 12.77 -6.46 -4.24
N ILE A 130 13.66 -5.88 -3.42
CA ILE A 130 13.84 -6.37 -2.05
C ILE A 130 12.60 -6.13 -1.18
N GLY A 131 11.91 -5.00 -1.38
CA GLY A 131 10.64 -4.70 -0.72
C GLY A 131 9.59 -5.77 -0.98
N GLU A 132 9.35 -6.12 -2.24
CA GLU A 132 8.38 -7.16 -2.63
C GLU A 132 8.73 -8.51 -2.00
N ALA A 133 10.01 -8.92 -2.04
CA ALA A 133 10.47 -10.15 -1.42
C ALA A 133 10.17 -10.19 0.09
N VAL A 134 10.54 -9.14 0.82
CA VAL A 134 10.34 -9.06 2.27
C VAL A 134 8.85 -9.02 2.62
N PHE A 135 8.08 -8.16 1.96
CA PHE A 135 6.65 -8.01 2.24
C PHE A 135 5.81 -9.21 1.81
N SER A 136 6.30 -10.03 0.88
CA SER A 136 5.72 -11.35 0.59
C SER A 136 5.68 -12.27 1.81
N ILE A 137 6.65 -12.15 2.72
CA ILE A 137 6.70 -12.94 3.95
C ILE A 137 5.96 -12.21 5.08
N VAL A 138 6.19 -10.90 5.24
CA VAL A 138 5.50 -10.09 6.26
C VAL A 138 3.98 -10.21 6.15
N SER A 139 3.41 -10.13 4.94
CA SER A 139 1.95 -10.22 4.72
C SER A 139 1.30 -11.49 5.31
N LEU A 140 2.02 -12.62 5.30
CA LEU A 140 1.56 -13.90 5.85
C LEU A 140 1.85 -14.06 7.35
N MET A 141 2.80 -13.29 7.87
CA MET A 141 3.22 -13.36 9.27
C MET A 141 2.38 -12.49 10.20
N ILE A 142 1.93 -11.32 9.73
CA ILE A 142 1.35 -10.28 10.59
C ILE A 142 -0.18 -10.35 10.73
N ARG A 143 -0.86 -11.24 10.00
CA ARG A 143 -2.32 -11.41 10.06
C ARG A 143 -2.70 -12.86 10.34
N ALA A 144 -3.73 -13.06 11.16
CA ALA A 144 -4.23 -14.37 11.56
C ALA A 144 -5.47 -14.80 10.75
N PHE A 145 -5.39 -14.74 9.42
CA PHE A 145 -6.52 -15.01 8.51
C PHE A 145 -6.85 -16.51 8.32
N ALA A 146 -5.89 -17.39 8.59
CA ALA A 146 -6.02 -18.86 8.50
C ALA A 146 -5.30 -19.53 9.68
N PRO A 147 -5.48 -20.84 9.99
CA PRO A 147 -4.72 -21.52 11.03
C PRO A 147 -3.19 -21.39 10.86
N PRO A 148 -2.39 -21.35 11.96
CA PRO A 148 -0.95 -21.13 11.88
C PRO A 148 -0.22 -22.07 10.92
N ASP A 149 -0.53 -23.37 10.95
CA ASP A 149 0.00 -24.38 10.02
C ASP A 149 -0.27 -24.08 8.54
N GLN A 150 -1.46 -23.56 8.22
CA GLN A 150 -1.81 -23.21 6.84
C GLN A 150 -0.98 -22.01 6.36
N ARG A 151 -0.86 -20.97 7.19
CA ARG A 151 -0.01 -19.81 6.88
C ARG A 151 1.46 -20.20 6.78
N ALA A 152 1.93 -21.10 7.64
CA ALA A 152 3.30 -21.62 7.61
C ALA A 152 3.61 -22.37 6.30
N ARG A 153 2.65 -23.13 5.76
CA ARG A 153 2.80 -23.73 4.41
C ARG A 153 2.93 -22.65 3.32
N MET A 154 2.09 -21.61 3.36
CA MET A 154 2.17 -20.49 2.40
C MET A 154 3.51 -19.75 2.48
N VAL A 155 4.01 -19.48 3.70
CA VAL A 155 5.33 -18.87 3.93
C VAL A 155 6.43 -19.74 3.34
N ARG A 156 6.41 -21.06 3.60
CA ARG A 156 7.38 -22.00 3.02
C ARG A 156 7.39 -21.96 1.50
N GLU A 157 6.22 -21.91 0.86
CA GLU A 157 6.10 -21.79 -0.60
C GLU A 157 6.70 -20.47 -1.13
N ARG A 158 6.51 -19.33 -0.44
CA ARG A 158 7.13 -18.07 -0.84
C ARG A 158 8.64 -18.06 -0.62
N LEU A 159 9.12 -18.59 0.51
CA LEU A 159 10.55 -18.73 0.81
C LEU A 159 11.27 -19.56 -0.26
N SER A 160 10.70 -20.70 -0.69
CA SER A 160 11.33 -21.55 -1.70
C SER A 160 11.41 -20.90 -3.09
N ARG A 161 10.54 -19.92 -3.39
CA ARG A 161 10.53 -19.17 -4.66
C ARG A 161 11.37 -17.90 -4.63
N MET A 162 11.67 -17.37 -3.44
CA MET A 162 12.37 -16.11 -3.26
C MET A 162 13.75 -16.05 -3.95
N PRO A 163 14.59 -17.11 -3.91
CA PRO A 163 15.89 -17.08 -4.59
C PRO A 163 15.78 -16.80 -6.09
N ARG A 164 14.86 -17.50 -6.78
CA ARG A 164 14.63 -17.30 -8.21
C ARG A 164 14.06 -15.90 -8.49
N PHE A 165 13.11 -15.44 -7.67
CA PHE A 165 12.53 -14.11 -7.81
C PHE A 165 13.61 -13.02 -7.74
N LEU A 166 14.40 -12.99 -6.66
CA LEU A 166 15.46 -12.00 -6.44
C LEU A 166 16.47 -12.00 -7.59
N ALA A 167 16.99 -13.17 -7.98
CA ALA A 167 17.96 -13.28 -9.06
C ALA A 167 17.40 -12.78 -10.40
N SER A 168 16.19 -13.21 -10.75
CA SER A 168 15.58 -12.83 -12.04
C SER A 168 15.19 -11.35 -12.12
N ALA A 169 14.72 -10.76 -11.02
CA ALA A 169 14.35 -9.36 -10.96
C ALA A 169 15.60 -8.44 -10.91
N LEU A 170 16.65 -8.84 -10.18
CA LEU A 170 17.90 -8.09 -10.16
C LEU A 170 18.58 -8.09 -11.53
N ALA A 171 18.51 -9.19 -12.28
CA ALA A 171 19.03 -9.25 -13.64
C ALA A 171 18.40 -8.19 -14.56
N VAL A 172 17.10 -7.90 -14.41
CA VAL A 172 16.42 -6.82 -15.15
C VAL A 172 16.92 -5.45 -14.68
N VAL A 173 17.02 -5.23 -13.36
CA VAL A 173 17.55 -3.97 -12.80
C VAL A 173 18.99 -3.71 -13.26
N ALA A 174 19.80 -4.76 -13.37
CA ALA A 174 21.22 -4.71 -13.74
C ALA A 174 21.46 -4.44 -15.24
N GLU A 175 20.42 -4.39 -16.08
CA GLU A 175 20.53 -4.06 -17.51
C GLU A 175 21.09 -2.65 -17.76
N SER A 176 21.08 -1.77 -16.75
CA SER A 176 21.83 -0.51 -16.82
C SER A 176 22.25 -0.01 -15.43
N ALA A 177 23.08 1.03 -15.40
CA ALA A 177 23.54 1.63 -14.15
C ALA A 177 22.37 2.05 -13.24
N VAL A 178 22.57 1.95 -11.93
CA VAL A 178 21.55 2.23 -10.91
C VAL A 178 21.93 3.47 -10.10
N PRO A 179 20.98 4.38 -9.79
CA PRO A 179 21.25 5.50 -8.90
C PRO A 179 21.79 5.06 -7.53
N GLY A 180 22.88 5.67 -7.07
CA GLY A 180 23.53 5.30 -5.81
C GLY A 180 22.59 5.35 -4.59
N ALA A 181 21.72 6.34 -4.52
CA ALA A 181 20.73 6.47 -3.44
C ALA A 181 19.73 5.30 -3.39
N TRP A 182 19.39 4.71 -4.54
CA TRP A 182 18.49 3.54 -4.61
C TRP A 182 19.22 2.27 -4.20
N VAL A 183 20.48 2.11 -4.60
CA VAL A 183 21.37 1.04 -4.11
C VAL A 183 21.48 1.09 -2.59
N GLU A 184 21.80 2.25 -2.02
CA GLU A 184 21.93 2.44 -0.57
C GLU A 184 20.63 2.14 0.19
N LYS A 185 19.48 2.57 -0.34
CA LYS A 185 18.18 2.25 0.25
C LYS A 185 17.90 0.75 0.22
N ALA A 186 18.08 0.11 -0.93
CA ALA A 186 17.84 -1.32 -1.08
C ALA A 186 18.79 -2.17 -0.21
N LEU A 187 20.04 -1.74 -0.02
CA LEU A 187 20.98 -2.39 0.91
C LEU A 187 20.51 -2.29 2.37
N ARG A 188 20.01 -1.14 2.82
CA ARG A 188 19.38 -1.03 4.16
C ARG A 188 18.17 -1.94 4.30
N GLU A 189 17.35 -2.05 3.26
CA GLU A 189 16.21 -2.98 3.24
C GLU A 189 16.65 -4.45 3.26
N CYS A 190 17.80 -4.79 2.67
CA CYS A 190 18.41 -6.11 2.81
C CYS A 190 18.78 -6.39 4.27
N ASP A 191 19.23 -5.41 5.05
CA ASP A 191 19.47 -5.61 6.49
C ASP A 191 18.16 -5.92 7.23
N GLY A 192 17.06 -5.25 6.86
CA GLY A 192 15.72 -5.57 7.34
C GLY A 192 15.27 -6.99 6.94
N ALA A 193 15.56 -7.39 5.70
CA ALA A 193 15.29 -8.73 5.21
C ALA A 193 16.08 -9.80 5.99
N ARG A 194 17.35 -9.55 6.30
CA ARG A 194 18.18 -10.46 7.12
C ARG A 194 17.61 -10.60 8.54
N ALA A 195 17.23 -9.49 9.17
CA ALA A 195 16.61 -9.52 10.49
C ALA A 195 15.28 -10.32 10.49
N LEU A 196 14.46 -10.13 9.46
CA LEU A 196 13.19 -10.86 9.31
C LEU A 196 13.41 -12.36 9.05
N LEU A 197 14.28 -12.73 8.11
CA LEU A 197 14.47 -14.13 7.69
C LEU A 197 15.32 -14.94 8.68
N GLY A 198 16.17 -14.27 9.47
CA GLY A 198 16.90 -14.86 10.58
C GLY A 198 16.04 -14.92 11.85
N ALA A 199 16.31 -14.00 12.78
CA ALA A 199 15.68 -13.99 14.10
C ALA A 199 14.15 -13.84 14.04
N GLY A 200 13.63 -13.05 13.10
CA GLY A 200 12.20 -12.85 12.93
C GLY A 200 11.45 -14.14 12.60
N LEU A 201 11.97 -14.91 11.65
CA LEU A 201 11.40 -16.18 11.22
C LEU A 201 11.56 -17.25 12.31
N ASP A 202 12.65 -17.22 13.07
CA ASP A 202 12.85 -18.11 14.23
C ASP A 202 11.81 -17.86 15.33
N ARG A 203 11.51 -16.60 15.64
CA ARG A 203 10.42 -16.27 16.57
C ARG A 203 9.06 -16.68 16.02
N TRP A 204 8.79 -16.37 14.74
CA TRP A 204 7.48 -16.64 14.14
C TRP A 204 7.19 -18.12 13.95
N ARG A 205 8.18 -18.91 13.48
CA ARG A 205 8.05 -20.37 13.38
C ARG A 205 7.79 -21.00 14.75
N GLY A 206 8.06 -20.29 15.85
CA GLY A 206 7.76 -20.62 17.24
C GLY A 206 6.26 -20.62 17.60
N THR A 207 5.40 -20.02 16.78
CA THR A 207 3.95 -19.93 17.02
C THR A 207 3.31 -21.29 17.28
N SER A 208 2.47 -21.41 18.32
CA SER A 208 1.73 -22.63 18.64
C SER A 208 0.83 -23.08 17.48
N GLY A 209 0.70 -24.38 17.27
CA GLY A 209 -0.09 -24.93 16.16
C GLY A 209 0.62 -24.94 14.81
N ILE A 210 1.95 -24.79 14.80
CA ILE A 210 2.81 -25.14 13.65
C ILE A 210 3.45 -26.51 13.93
N ALA A 211 3.32 -27.48 13.03
CA ALA A 211 3.92 -28.80 13.15
C ALA A 211 5.46 -28.76 13.10
N ASP A 212 6.15 -29.65 13.82
CA ASP A 212 7.61 -29.61 13.98
C ASP A 212 8.38 -29.82 12.67
N ASP A 213 7.89 -30.72 11.82
CA ASP A 213 8.44 -30.95 10.48
C ASP A 213 8.32 -29.68 9.61
N LEU A 214 7.21 -28.96 9.73
CA LEU A 214 7.00 -27.69 9.04
C LEU A 214 7.89 -26.57 9.60
N ARG A 215 8.15 -26.52 10.91
CA ARG A 215 9.11 -25.58 11.51
C ARG A 215 10.52 -25.80 10.97
N ALA A 216 10.95 -27.06 10.86
CA ALA A 216 12.24 -27.43 10.29
C ALA A 216 12.31 -27.10 8.80
N ALA A 217 11.23 -27.37 8.04
CA ALA A 217 11.15 -27.01 6.63
C ALA A 217 11.22 -25.49 6.42
N LEU A 218 10.51 -24.71 7.22
CA LEU A 218 10.60 -23.25 7.23
C LEU A 218 12.03 -22.76 7.50
N ARG A 219 12.83 -23.48 8.29
CA ARG A 219 14.21 -23.03 8.61
C ARG A 219 15.08 -23.21 7.40
N ARG A 220 15.04 -24.41 6.81
CA ARG A 220 15.76 -24.72 5.58
C ARG A 220 15.42 -23.77 4.43
N GLU A 221 14.14 -23.53 4.15
CA GLU A 221 13.75 -22.60 3.08
C GLU A 221 14.09 -21.14 3.45
N GLY A 222 14.00 -20.79 4.74
CA GLY A 222 14.44 -19.50 5.26
C GLY A 222 15.93 -19.25 5.08
N ASP A 223 16.77 -20.26 5.30
CA ASP A 223 18.23 -20.20 5.08
C ASP A 223 18.57 -20.00 3.61
N ALA A 224 17.89 -20.72 2.71
CA ALA A 224 18.04 -20.54 1.28
C ALA A 224 17.62 -19.13 0.83
N ALA A 225 16.50 -18.62 1.35
CA ALA A 225 16.05 -17.27 1.08
C ALA A 225 17.00 -16.19 1.64
N LEU A 226 17.54 -16.39 2.85
CA LEU A 226 18.53 -15.51 3.47
C LEU A 226 19.82 -15.45 2.64
N GLY A 227 20.34 -16.61 2.21
CA GLY A 227 21.50 -16.66 1.31
C GLY A 227 21.24 -15.96 -0.02
N ALA A 228 20.02 -16.02 -0.55
CA ALA A 228 19.64 -15.27 -1.75
C ALA A 228 19.57 -13.75 -1.52
N VAL A 229 19.13 -13.30 -0.34
CA VAL A 229 19.19 -11.88 0.05
C VAL A 229 20.64 -11.41 0.16
N GLU A 230 21.52 -12.23 0.72
CA GLU A 230 22.96 -11.93 0.80
C GLU A 230 23.61 -11.84 -0.58
N ALA A 231 23.29 -12.78 -1.47
CA ALA A 231 23.74 -12.75 -2.86
C ALA A 231 23.21 -11.51 -3.61
N PHE A 232 21.91 -11.20 -3.45
CA PHE A 232 21.30 -9.99 -4.02
C PHE A 232 22.02 -8.72 -3.53
N ALA A 233 22.29 -8.61 -2.23
CA ALA A 233 22.99 -7.44 -1.67
C ALA A 233 24.43 -7.32 -2.19
N ALA A 234 25.16 -8.44 -2.30
CA ALA A 234 26.52 -8.46 -2.82
C ALA A 234 26.57 -8.06 -4.31
N GLU A 235 25.69 -8.64 -5.12
CA GLU A 235 25.58 -8.31 -6.55
C GLU A 235 25.17 -6.86 -6.75
N LEU A 236 24.14 -6.39 -6.04
CA LEU A 236 23.68 -5.01 -6.05
C LEU A 236 24.80 -4.02 -5.68
N ALA A 237 25.61 -4.33 -4.67
CA ALA A 237 26.73 -3.49 -4.26
C ALA A 237 27.84 -3.40 -5.34
N SER A 238 27.94 -4.43 -6.19
CA SER A 238 28.90 -4.49 -7.31
C SER A 238 28.39 -3.84 -8.61
N LEU A 239 27.10 -3.54 -8.72
CA LEU A 239 26.52 -2.95 -9.93
C LEU A 239 27.11 -1.56 -10.22
N PRO A 240 27.28 -1.21 -11.51
CA PRO A 240 27.65 0.15 -11.90
C PRO A 240 26.66 1.17 -11.33
N ARG A 241 27.21 2.20 -10.69
CA ARG A 241 26.41 3.32 -10.17
C ARG A 241 26.32 4.43 -11.20
N GLU A 242 25.15 5.05 -11.30
CA GLU A 242 25.04 6.31 -12.04
C GLU A 242 25.88 7.40 -11.36
N ALA A 243 26.59 8.19 -12.14
CA ALA A 243 27.40 9.30 -11.63
C ALA A 243 26.52 10.48 -11.18
N ALA A 244 25.33 10.61 -11.76
CA ALA A 244 24.36 11.63 -11.43
C ALA A 244 23.41 11.15 -10.31
N PRO A 245 22.75 12.07 -9.58
CA PRO A 245 21.62 11.73 -8.72
C PRO A 245 20.52 10.99 -9.49
N ALA A 246 19.65 10.28 -8.75
CA ALA A 246 18.51 9.60 -9.35
C ALA A 246 17.74 10.55 -10.27
N PRO A 247 17.48 10.15 -11.53
CA PRO A 247 16.82 11.03 -12.49
C PRO A 247 15.40 11.38 -11.99
N PRO A 248 14.85 12.55 -12.33
CA PRO A 248 13.44 12.82 -12.09
C PRO A 248 12.57 11.87 -12.94
N CYS A 249 11.31 11.66 -12.53
CA CYS A 249 10.32 10.91 -13.32
C CYS A 249 9.91 11.60 -14.63
N GLY A 250 10.22 12.89 -14.77
CA GLY A 250 9.85 13.69 -15.93
C GLY A 250 8.43 14.28 -15.82
N GLY A 251 8.17 15.35 -16.57
CA GLY A 251 6.89 16.06 -16.53
C GLY A 251 5.73 15.23 -17.04
N GLU A 252 5.96 14.35 -18.01
CA GLU A 252 4.92 13.49 -18.61
C GLU A 252 4.40 12.45 -17.61
N LEU A 253 5.29 11.70 -16.94
CA LEU A 253 4.89 10.74 -15.92
C LEU A 253 4.25 11.44 -14.71
N LEU A 254 4.78 12.59 -14.28
CA LEU A 254 4.17 13.37 -13.21
C LEU A 254 2.75 13.84 -13.57
N ALA A 255 2.54 14.34 -14.79
CA ALA A 255 1.23 14.76 -15.27
C ALA A 255 0.25 13.58 -15.33
N LEU A 256 0.72 12.41 -15.79
CA LEU A 256 -0.08 11.19 -15.81
C LEU A 256 -0.51 10.77 -14.40
N LEU A 257 0.41 10.78 -13.42
CA LEU A 257 0.11 10.44 -12.03
C LEU A 257 -0.90 11.40 -11.40
N VAL A 258 -0.79 12.71 -11.66
CA VAL A 258 -1.75 13.71 -11.18
C VAL A 258 -3.12 13.51 -11.82
N ALA A 259 -3.18 13.34 -13.15
CA ALA A 259 -4.45 13.24 -13.87
C ALA A 259 -5.16 11.90 -13.67
N ARG A 260 -4.43 10.78 -13.70
CA ARG A 260 -5.03 9.42 -13.67
C ARG A 260 -4.87 8.72 -12.32
N GLY A 261 -3.79 8.99 -11.58
CA GLY A 261 -3.58 8.44 -10.24
C GLY A 261 -4.33 9.22 -9.16
N HIS A 262 -4.35 10.55 -9.26
CA HIS A 262 -5.02 11.43 -8.30
C HIS A 262 -6.33 12.04 -8.82
N TRP A 263 -6.73 11.76 -10.06
CA TRP A 263 -7.96 12.28 -10.66
C TRP A 263 -8.08 13.81 -10.58
N CYS A 264 -6.96 14.50 -10.79
CA CYS A 264 -6.87 15.94 -10.74
C CYS A 264 -6.63 16.50 -12.15
N GLU A 265 -7.61 17.22 -12.69
CA GLU A 265 -7.53 17.80 -14.04
C GLU A 265 -6.73 19.11 -14.09
N ARG A 266 -6.29 19.62 -12.93
CA ARG A 266 -5.54 20.87 -12.85
C ARG A 266 -4.14 20.69 -13.42
N SER A 267 -3.65 21.72 -14.11
CA SER A 267 -2.31 21.70 -14.67
C SER A 267 -1.24 21.64 -13.56
N LEU A 268 -0.10 21.01 -13.86
CA LEU A 268 1.03 20.97 -12.93
C LEU A 268 1.53 22.38 -12.56
N ASP A 269 1.44 23.33 -13.50
CA ASP A 269 1.84 24.72 -13.24
C ASP A 269 0.88 25.43 -12.28
N ASP A 270 -0.43 25.19 -12.40
CA ASP A 270 -1.42 25.75 -11.47
C ASP A 270 -1.27 25.16 -10.08
N LEU A 271 -1.08 23.84 -9.98
CA LEU A 271 -0.83 23.15 -8.72
C LEU A 271 0.46 23.65 -8.06
N ARG A 272 1.54 23.81 -8.84
CA ARG A 272 2.82 24.34 -8.33
C ARG A 272 2.68 25.77 -7.84
N ARG A 273 1.93 26.61 -8.56
CA ARG A 273 1.69 28.02 -8.18
C ARG A 273 0.93 28.09 -6.86
N GLU A 274 -0.21 27.42 -6.76
CA GLU A 274 -1.01 27.40 -5.53
C GLU A 274 -0.22 26.82 -4.35
N ALA A 275 0.54 25.75 -4.56
CA ALA A 275 1.36 25.15 -3.51
C ALA A 275 2.39 26.14 -2.96
N ARG A 276 3.02 26.96 -3.82
CA ARG A 276 3.97 27.99 -3.39
C ARG A 276 3.29 29.11 -2.62
N GLU A 277 2.20 29.65 -3.15
CA GLU A 277 1.43 30.73 -2.50
C GLU A 277 0.90 30.28 -1.13
N SER A 278 0.32 29.08 -1.06
CA SER A 278 -0.21 28.52 0.18
C SER A 278 0.91 28.20 1.18
N PHE A 279 2.07 27.71 0.71
CA PHE A 279 3.19 27.39 1.58
C PHE A 279 3.77 28.63 2.25
N GLU A 280 3.92 29.73 1.53
CA GLU A 280 4.38 31.01 2.10
C GLU A 280 3.39 31.54 3.14
N ALA A 281 2.09 31.53 2.82
CA ALA A 281 1.04 31.97 3.74
C ALA A 281 0.97 31.11 5.02
N GLU A 282 0.98 29.78 4.87
CA GLU A 282 0.91 28.86 6.02
C GLU A 282 2.21 28.85 6.83
N ARG A 283 3.38 29.09 6.21
CA ARG A 283 4.63 29.30 6.94
C ARG A 283 4.56 30.55 7.81
N ALA A 284 4.13 31.68 7.24
CA ALA A 284 3.99 32.92 8.00
C ALA A 284 2.97 32.77 9.15
N ARG A 285 1.87 32.06 8.91
CA ARG A 285 0.87 31.74 9.93
C ARG A 285 1.46 30.87 11.05
N LEU A 286 2.20 29.81 10.70
CA LEU A 286 2.88 28.94 11.67
C LEU A 286 3.84 29.75 12.53
N ASP A 287 4.66 30.61 11.93
CA ASP A 287 5.63 31.43 12.66
C ASP A 287 4.93 32.41 13.62
N ALA A 288 3.86 33.07 13.19
CA ALA A 288 3.07 33.96 14.04
C ALA A 288 2.42 33.21 15.22
N MET A 289 1.82 32.04 14.95
CA MET A 289 1.25 31.19 16.00
C MET A 289 2.32 30.70 16.97
N ALA A 290 3.51 30.34 16.48
CA ALA A 290 4.59 29.86 17.31
C ALA A 290 5.12 30.96 18.25
N HIS A 291 5.34 32.17 17.75
CA HIS A 291 5.77 33.31 18.57
C HIS A 291 4.71 33.77 19.58
N ALA A 292 3.42 33.57 19.27
CA ALA A 292 2.33 33.82 20.22
C ALA A 292 2.32 32.82 21.39
N VAL A 293 2.90 31.62 21.21
CA VAL A 293 2.95 30.56 22.23
C VAL A 293 4.29 30.53 22.97
N HIS A 294 5.41 30.81 22.28
CA HIS A 294 6.75 30.74 22.85
C HIS A 294 7.69 31.81 22.25
N PRO A 295 8.52 32.50 23.07
CA PRO A 295 9.39 33.59 22.58
C PRO A 295 10.45 33.13 21.57
N GLU A 296 10.92 31.88 21.66
CA GLU A 296 11.85 31.28 20.68
C GLU A 296 11.15 30.75 19.40
N GLY A 297 9.87 31.09 19.20
CA GLY A 297 9.09 30.67 18.04
C GLY A 297 8.94 29.14 17.96
N LEU A 298 9.04 28.60 16.75
CA LEU A 298 8.76 27.18 16.49
C LEU A 298 9.68 26.23 17.26
N ALA A 299 10.96 26.59 17.43
CA ALA A 299 11.92 25.74 18.14
C ALA A 299 11.48 25.48 19.59
N GLY A 300 11.09 26.53 20.31
CA GLY A 300 10.63 26.37 21.69
C GLY A 300 9.24 25.73 21.82
N VAL A 301 8.35 25.93 20.83
CA VAL A 301 7.10 25.16 20.77
C VAL A 301 7.38 23.67 20.59
N LEU A 302 8.27 23.30 19.66
CA LEU A 302 8.64 21.90 19.43
C LEU A 302 9.31 21.28 20.66
N GLU A 303 10.17 22.01 21.36
CA GLU A 303 10.80 21.56 22.60
C GLU A 303 9.76 21.33 23.70
N ARG A 304 8.80 22.24 23.87
CA ARG A 304 7.68 22.08 24.81
C ARG A 304 6.80 20.88 24.46
N LEU A 305 6.50 20.66 23.18
CA LEU A 305 5.73 19.50 22.73
C LEU A 305 6.52 18.21 22.95
N ALA A 306 7.82 18.21 22.67
CA ALA A 306 8.69 17.07 22.89
C ALA A 306 8.75 16.70 24.38
N GLY A 307 8.77 17.67 25.30
CA GLY A 307 8.71 17.43 26.75
C GLY A 307 7.33 16.99 27.28
N ALA A 308 6.26 17.09 26.48
CA ALA A 308 4.92 16.68 26.85
C ALA A 308 4.62 15.27 26.30
N HIS A 309 5.20 14.26 26.93
CA HIS A 309 5.09 12.86 26.53
C HIS A 309 4.58 11.98 27.67
N PRO A 310 4.02 10.80 27.37
CA PRO A 310 3.58 9.89 28.42
C PRO A 310 4.78 9.36 29.23
N ALA A 311 4.53 9.01 30.48
CA ALA A 311 5.48 8.21 31.25
C ALA A 311 5.63 6.81 30.62
N PRO A 312 6.78 6.12 30.79
CA PRO A 312 7.02 4.81 30.17
C PRO A 312 5.89 3.80 30.43
N ASN A 313 5.41 3.70 31.67
CA ASN A 313 4.32 2.78 32.06
C ASN A 313 2.93 3.17 31.51
N ALA A 314 2.78 4.36 30.94
CA ALA A 314 1.56 4.87 30.33
C ALA A 314 1.64 4.92 28.80
N TYR A 315 2.78 4.59 28.19
CA TYR A 315 3.04 4.77 26.76
C TYR A 315 1.95 4.20 25.85
N LEU A 316 1.67 2.89 25.93
CA LEU A 316 0.61 2.27 25.12
C LEU A 316 -0.79 2.77 25.49
N ARG A 317 -1.01 3.06 26.78
CA ARG A 317 -2.30 3.55 27.28
C ARG A 317 -2.66 4.91 26.69
N ALA A 318 -1.68 5.79 26.52
CA ALA A 318 -1.88 7.14 25.98
C ALA A 318 -2.51 7.12 24.57
N PHE A 319 -2.17 6.15 23.72
CA PHE A 319 -2.82 5.96 22.42
C PHE A 319 -4.29 5.58 22.58
N GLN A 320 -4.57 4.60 23.44
CA GLN A 320 -5.91 4.10 23.66
C GLN A 320 -6.83 5.18 24.25
N GLU A 321 -6.36 5.91 25.27
CA GLU A 321 -7.09 7.03 25.88
C GLU A 321 -7.34 8.15 24.88
N SER A 322 -6.36 8.49 24.05
CA SER A 322 -6.51 9.48 22.98
C SER A 322 -7.55 9.06 21.93
N TRP A 323 -7.57 7.77 21.57
CA TRP A 323 -8.56 7.23 20.63
C TRP A 323 -9.97 7.25 21.21
N GLU A 324 -10.13 6.84 22.47
CA GLU A 324 -11.41 6.88 23.17
C GLU A 324 -11.95 8.31 23.32
N ALA A 325 -11.08 9.27 23.64
CA ALA A 325 -11.44 10.68 23.70
C ALA A 325 -11.84 11.23 22.31
N CYS A 326 -11.12 10.86 21.25
CA CYS A 326 -11.47 11.22 19.88
C CYS A 326 -12.85 10.66 19.49
N ARG A 327 -13.11 9.39 19.82
CA ARG A 327 -14.40 8.73 19.58
C ARG A 327 -15.53 9.36 20.36
N ALA A 328 -15.34 9.60 21.65
CA ALA A 328 -16.34 10.23 22.51
C ALA A 328 -16.72 11.62 22.01
N LEU A 329 -15.73 12.45 21.64
CA LEU A 329 -15.97 13.78 21.09
C LEU A 329 -16.70 13.72 19.74
N SER A 330 -16.28 12.82 18.84
CA SER A 330 -16.94 12.62 17.55
C SER A 330 -18.41 12.22 17.71
N ASN A 331 -18.71 11.28 18.62
CA ASN A 331 -20.09 10.88 18.92
C ASN A 331 -20.90 12.00 19.56
N ALA A 332 -20.34 12.72 20.54
CA ALA A 332 -21.01 13.85 21.19
C ALA A 332 -21.33 14.99 20.22
N ARG A 333 -20.58 15.09 19.12
CA ARG A 333 -20.77 16.08 18.04
C ARG A 333 -21.47 15.50 16.80
N ALA A 334 -21.85 14.23 16.83
CA ALA A 334 -22.46 13.50 15.72
C ALA A 334 -21.69 13.67 14.37
N LEU A 335 -20.36 13.55 14.40
CA LEU A 335 -19.54 13.81 13.20
C LEU A 335 -19.60 12.68 12.17
N VAL A 336 -19.51 11.41 12.62
CA VAL A 336 -19.49 10.22 11.75
C VAL A 336 -20.15 9.04 12.46
N THR A 337 -20.59 8.03 11.69
CA THR A 337 -20.87 6.71 12.24
C THR A 337 -19.56 5.94 12.36
N TRP A 338 -19.33 5.32 13.52
CA TRP A 338 -18.07 4.63 13.80
C TRP A 338 -18.07 3.19 13.29
N PRO A 339 -16.88 2.67 12.88
CA PRO A 339 -16.69 1.27 12.54
C PRO A 339 -17.12 0.32 13.65
N ASP A 340 -17.66 -0.83 13.25
CA ASP A 340 -17.91 -2.02 14.07
C ASP A 340 -16.62 -2.79 14.44
N ALA A 341 -15.46 -2.33 13.97
CA ALA A 341 -14.14 -2.83 14.32
C ALA A 341 -13.34 -1.75 15.07
N PRO A 342 -13.35 -1.70 16.42
CA PRO A 342 -12.52 -0.77 17.17
C PRO A 342 -11.03 -1.03 16.97
N ILE A 343 -10.21 -0.02 17.25
CA ILE A 343 -8.75 -0.17 17.23
C ILE A 343 -8.25 -0.58 18.61
N ARG A 344 -7.22 -1.44 18.60
CA ARG A 344 -6.36 -1.73 19.75
C ARG A 344 -4.92 -1.39 19.42
N TYR A 345 -4.26 -0.61 20.28
CA TYR A 345 -2.84 -0.29 20.11
C TYR A 345 -1.98 -1.36 20.75
N VAL A 346 -1.08 -1.97 19.98
CA VAL A 346 -0.20 -3.05 20.41
C VAL A 346 1.24 -2.82 19.95
N PRO A 347 2.24 -3.42 20.60
CA PRO A 347 3.60 -3.38 20.07
C PRO A 347 3.71 -4.05 18.70
N ILE A 348 4.66 -3.59 17.87
CA ILE A 348 5.07 -4.33 16.67
C ILE A 348 5.36 -5.80 17.06
N PRO A 349 4.85 -6.81 16.31
CA PRO A 349 5.07 -8.21 16.64
C PRO A 349 6.54 -8.57 16.73
N GLU A 350 6.92 -9.42 17.70
CA GLU A 350 8.31 -9.77 17.99
C GLU A 350 9.12 -10.24 16.77
N ALA A 351 8.46 -10.98 15.89
CA ALA A 351 9.03 -11.48 14.65
C ALA A 351 9.38 -10.37 13.63
N ALA A 352 8.80 -9.18 13.73
CA ALA A 352 9.04 -8.06 12.82
C ALA A 352 9.79 -6.89 13.47
N ARG A 353 9.93 -6.85 14.80
CA ARG A 353 10.50 -5.70 15.55
C ARG A 353 11.85 -5.24 15.04
N GLU A 354 12.77 -6.17 14.81
CA GLU A 354 14.15 -5.87 14.41
C GLU A 354 14.24 -5.45 12.93
N ALA A 355 13.36 -6.00 12.09
CA ALA A 355 13.30 -5.68 10.67
C ALA A 355 12.61 -4.33 10.39
N ALA A 356 11.59 -3.98 11.18
CA ALA A 356 10.71 -2.85 10.92
C ALA A 356 11.42 -1.49 10.69
N PRO A 357 12.47 -1.10 11.45
CA PRO A 357 13.16 0.17 11.25
C PRO A 357 13.86 0.30 9.88
N SER A 358 14.25 -0.82 9.27
CA SER A 358 14.93 -0.87 7.98
C SER A 358 13.98 -1.05 6.79
N LEU A 359 12.68 -1.17 7.06
CA LEU A 359 11.65 -1.43 6.05
C LEU A 359 10.64 -0.30 6.03
N TYR A 360 9.86 -0.20 4.94
CA TYR A 360 8.67 0.63 4.90
C TYR A 360 7.51 -0.01 5.72
N TYR A 361 7.76 -0.24 7.01
CA TYR A 361 6.84 -0.94 7.88
C TYR A 361 5.80 0.05 8.44
N LEU A 362 4.57 -0.06 7.94
CA LEU A 362 3.47 0.77 8.37
C LEU A 362 3.03 0.47 9.81
N TYR A 363 2.66 1.50 10.57
CA TYR A 363 2.05 1.33 11.90
C TYR A 363 0.56 1.01 11.81
N TYR A 364 -0.12 1.69 10.89
CA TYR A 364 -1.49 1.40 10.50
C TYR A 364 -1.49 0.79 9.11
N ARG A 365 -2.16 -0.34 8.96
CA ARG A 365 -2.49 -0.89 7.64
C ARG A 365 -3.98 -0.98 7.59
N SER A 366 -4.60 -0.40 6.57
CA SER A 366 -6.04 -0.55 6.38
C SER A 366 -6.44 -2.03 6.50
N PRO A 367 -7.55 -2.33 7.18
CA PRO A 367 -8.13 -3.66 7.16
C PRO A 367 -8.24 -4.18 5.72
N ALA A 368 -8.02 -5.47 5.53
CA ALA A 368 -8.19 -6.09 4.22
C ALA A 368 -9.65 -5.92 3.77
N PRO A 369 -9.93 -5.41 2.56
CA PRO A 369 -11.29 -5.25 2.08
C PRO A 369 -12.10 -6.56 2.06
N LEU A 370 -11.43 -7.70 1.79
CA LEU A 370 -12.06 -9.03 1.77
C LEU A 370 -12.03 -9.75 3.12
N GLU A 371 -11.37 -9.17 4.12
CA GLU A 371 -11.17 -9.77 5.45
C GLU A 371 -11.16 -8.70 6.54
N TRP A 372 -12.35 -8.24 6.91
CA TRP A 372 -12.48 -7.22 7.95
C TRP A 372 -12.39 -7.85 9.36
N PRO A 373 -11.48 -7.39 10.24
CA PRO A 373 -11.32 -7.98 11.56
C PRO A 373 -12.36 -7.44 12.55
N ALA A 374 -12.67 -8.21 13.60
CA ALA A 374 -13.53 -7.76 14.69
C ALA A 374 -12.88 -6.65 15.54
N VAL A 375 -11.55 -6.67 15.67
CA VAL A 375 -10.74 -5.63 16.31
C VAL A 375 -9.51 -5.42 15.44
N HIS A 376 -9.18 -4.18 15.12
CA HIS A 376 -8.02 -3.86 14.30
C HIS A 376 -6.81 -3.49 15.17
N ASP A 377 -5.71 -4.21 15.01
CA ASP A 377 -4.48 -3.93 15.74
C ASP A 377 -3.65 -2.85 15.03
N TYR A 378 -3.50 -1.70 15.70
CA TYR A 378 -2.56 -0.65 15.34
C TYR A 378 -1.23 -0.92 16.02
N VAL A 379 -0.15 -1.08 15.26
CA VAL A 379 1.14 -1.45 15.83
C VAL A 379 2.02 -0.24 16.10
N VAL A 380 2.69 -0.19 17.24
CA VAL A 380 3.64 0.88 17.62
C VAL A 380 4.98 0.30 18.08
N PRO A 381 6.11 1.01 17.97
CA PRO A 381 7.38 0.50 18.46
C PRO A 381 7.33 0.22 19.97
N PRO A 382 7.82 -0.95 20.42
CA PRO A 382 7.93 -1.23 21.85
C PRO A 382 9.00 -0.36 22.50
N ILE A 383 8.86 -0.14 23.80
CA ILE A 383 9.83 0.61 24.61
C ILE A 383 10.56 -0.29 25.63
N ASP A 384 10.19 -1.57 25.71
CA ASP A 384 10.63 -2.50 26.75
C ASP A 384 12.15 -2.75 26.76
N ALA A 385 12.83 -2.48 25.64
CA ALA A 385 14.28 -2.62 25.48
C ALA A 385 15.04 -1.27 25.54
N LEU A 386 14.34 -0.16 25.82
CA LEU A 386 14.93 1.18 25.89
C LEU A 386 15.10 1.63 27.33
N GLU A 387 16.24 2.25 27.62
CA GLU A 387 16.56 2.81 28.95
C GLU A 387 17.27 4.16 28.82
N GLY A 388 17.32 4.92 29.92
CA GLY A 388 18.02 6.20 30.02
C GLY A 388 17.68 7.17 28.88
N ASP A 389 18.71 7.78 28.30
CA ASP A 389 18.55 8.77 27.23
C ASP A 389 17.88 8.19 25.97
N ALA A 390 18.00 6.89 25.69
CA ALA A 390 17.36 6.28 24.53
C ALA A 390 15.84 6.20 24.71
N LEU A 391 15.38 5.82 25.91
CA LEU A 391 13.97 5.83 26.27
C LEU A 391 13.40 7.24 26.24
N GLU A 392 14.10 8.20 26.85
CA GLU A 392 13.67 9.59 26.86
C GLU A 392 13.57 10.16 25.43
N ARG A 393 14.59 9.96 24.59
CA ARG A 393 14.53 10.37 23.17
C ARG A 393 13.34 9.76 22.43
N HIS A 394 13.03 8.49 22.70
CA HIS A 394 11.88 7.82 22.10
C HIS A 394 10.56 8.43 22.55
N LEU A 395 10.36 8.62 23.86
CA LEU A 395 9.14 9.21 24.39
C LEU A 395 8.94 10.66 23.91
N ARG A 396 10.02 11.45 23.83
CA ARG A 396 9.97 12.81 23.26
C ARG A 396 9.59 12.83 21.78
N ALA A 397 10.07 11.86 21.00
CA ALA A 397 9.68 11.69 19.60
C ALA A 397 8.24 11.19 19.46
N TRP A 398 7.76 10.40 20.42
CA TRP A 398 6.40 9.87 20.51
C TRP A 398 5.59 10.58 21.61
N ASN A 399 5.68 11.91 21.63
CA ASN A 399 4.99 12.75 22.60
C ASN A 399 3.47 12.77 22.40
N ASP A 400 2.72 13.36 23.33
CA ASP A 400 1.26 13.37 23.34
C ASP A 400 0.66 13.96 22.05
N SER A 401 1.31 14.97 21.49
CA SER A 401 0.88 15.61 20.24
C SER A 401 1.04 14.67 19.04
N VAL A 402 2.18 13.99 18.94
CA VAL A 402 2.45 13.01 17.87
C VAL A 402 1.50 11.82 17.98
N ILE A 403 1.30 11.29 19.19
CA ILE A 403 0.33 10.21 19.46
C ILE A 403 -1.06 10.64 18.98
N LYS A 404 -1.54 11.79 19.45
CA LYS A 404 -2.90 12.26 19.17
C LYS A 404 -3.12 12.60 17.70
N LEU A 405 -2.25 13.42 17.09
CA LEU A 405 -2.48 13.93 15.76
C LEU A 405 -2.16 12.90 14.68
N ASN A 406 -1.00 12.24 14.76
CA ASN A 406 -0.52 11.36 13.70
C ASN A 406 -1.08 9.94 13.85
N HIS A 407 -0.94 9.34 15.03
CA HIS A 407 -1.28 7.92 15.21
C HIS A 407 -2.76 7.69 15.49
N VAL A 408 -3.41 8.60 16.21
CA VAL A 408 -4.83 8.48 16.54
C VAL A 408 -5.69 9.18 15.50
N VAL A 409 -5.74 10.51 15.46
CA VAL A 409 -6.70 11.25 14.62
C VAL A 409 -6.51 10.95 13.14
N HIS A 410 -5.28 11.05 12.64
CA HIS A 410 -4.97 10.86 11.22
C HIS A 410 -5.02 9.38 10.78
N HIS A 411 -4.38 8.47 11.50
CA HIS A 411 -4.34 7.05 11.09
C HIS A 411 -5.47 6.21 11.73
N GLY A 412 -5.55 6.15 13.06
CA GLY A 412 -6.37 5.17 13.79
C GLY A 412 -7.83 5.54 14.09
N ALA A 413 -8.28 6.73 13.74
CA ALA A 413 -9.59 7.25 14.07
C ALA A 413 -10.27 7.85 12.83
N LEU A 414 -10.62 9.15 12.90
CA LEU A 414 -11.43 9.85 11.91
C LEU A 414 -10.79 9.94 10.51
N GLY A 415 -9.46 9.84 10.42
CA GLY A 415 -8.76 9.76 9.14
C GLY A 415 -8.89 8.37 8.52
N HIS A 416 -7.79 7.63 8.40
CA HIS A 416 -7.79 6.39 7.60
C HIS A 416 -8.74 5.31 8.12
N HIS A 417 -8.82 5.04 9.42
CA HIS A 417 -9.63 3.92 9.93
C HIS A 417 -11.12 4.05 9.58
N VAL A 418 -11.72 5.18 9.93
CA VAL A 418 -13.13 5.46 9.58
C VAL A 418 -13.31 5.55 8.07
N GLN A 419 -12.43 6.27 7.36
CA GLN A 419 -12.56 6.45 5.91
C GLN A 419 -12.52 5.11 5.15
N ASN A 420 -11.61 4.20 5.51
CA ASN A 420 -11.51 2.89 4.87
C ASN A 420 -12.71 1.99 5.19
N TRP A 421 -13.30 2.12 6.37
CA TRP A 421 -14.52 1.38 6.74
C TRP A 421 -15.71 1.75 5.85
N TYR A 422 -15.86 3.06 5.57
CA TYR A 422 -16.85 3.55 4.62
C TYR A 422 -16.54 3.11 3.19
N ALA A 423 -15.28 3.21 2.75
CA ALA A 423 -14.88 2.80 1.41
C ALA A 423 -15.16 1.31 1.14
N ALA A 424 -14.86 0.43 2.09
CA ALA A 424 -15.13 -1.01 1.99
C ALA A 424 -16.62 -1.38 1.97
N ARG A 425 -17.51 -0.43 2.30
CA ARG A 425 -18.97 -0.60 2.34
C ARG A 425 -19.68 0.33 1.36
N ALA A 426 -18.95 0.97 0.46
CA ALA A 426 -19.55 1.74 -0.63
C ALA A 426 -20.41 0.80 -1.49
N PRO A 427 -21.55 1.27 -2.02
CA PRO A 427 -22.40 0.45 -2.89
C PRO A 427 -21.59 -0.09 -4.08
N LEU A 428 -21.78 -1.38 -4.38
CA LEU A 428 -21.33 -2.02 -5.61
C LEU A 428 -22.20 -1.60 -6.80
#